data_AF-A0A2A3JZS1-F1
#
_entry.id   AF-A0A2A3JZS1-F1
#
_cell.length_a   1.000
_cell.length_b   1.000
_cell.length_c   1.000
_cell.angle_alpha   90.00
_cell.angle_beta   90.00
_cell.angle_gamma   90.00
#
_symmetry.space_group_name_H-M   'P 1'
#
loop_
_entity.id
_entity.type
_entity.pdbx_description
1 polymer ?
#
loop_
_entity_poly.entity_id
_entity_poly.type
_entity_poly.pdbx_seq_one_letter_code
_entity_poly.pdbx_strand_id
1 'polypeptide(L)'
;MTCPKIYATAGTLILLASTALGQATDVTVDSLMDRLDGVAPAAVLANSTLLNPTASGEMQVLREGSNGWTCMYPGTNPMCADGAAMSFLQAWMMNEDPPDTLGFVYMLLGDEGASNTDPHAEGETADNHWVVTGPHVMLLGKGAQPLLDSYPTEVPEGAGAPWVMWPGTPYAHLMLPID
;
A
#
# COMPACT_ATOMS: atom_id res chain seq x y z
N MET A 1 -50.52 64.15 13.98
CA MET A 1 -50.09 63.43 15.20
C MET A 1 -49.28 62.21 14.77
N THR A 2 -48.08 62.09 15.33
CA THR A 2 -47.22 60.89 15.47
C THR A 2 -46.70 60.15 14.21
N CYS A 3 -45.40 60.35 13.99
CA CYS A 3 -44.45 59.53 13.23
C CYS A 3 -44.11 58.22 13.97
N PRO A 4 -43.78 57.12 13.25
CA PRO A 4 -42.57 56.35 13.60
C PRO A 4 -41.77 55.95 12.32
N LYS A 5 -40.51 56.37 12.22
CA LYS A 5 -39.26 55.66 12.61
C LYS A 5 -38.84 54.50 11.69
N ILE A 6 -37.79 54.80 10.94
CA ILE A 6 -36.94 53.97 10.07
C ILE A 6 -36.23 52.88 10.88
N TYR A 7 -36.07 51.68 10.31
CA TYR A 7 -34.95 50.80 10.63
C TYR A 7 -34.33 50.26 9.33
N ALA A 8 -33.12 50.73 9.03
CA ALA A 8 -32.25 50.16 8.01
C ALA A 8 -31.55 48.95 8.61
N THR A 9 -31.82 47.76 8.09
CA THR A 9 -31.09 46.54 8.43
C THR A 9 -29.83 46.46 7.59
N ALA A 10 -28.67 46.65 8.23
CA ALA A 10 -27.36 46.41 7.65
C ALA A 10 -27.20 44.91 7.36
N GLY A 11 -27.07 44.55 6.09
CA GLY A 11 -26.75 43.18 5.67
C GLY A 11 -25.27 42.90 5.88
N THR A 12 -24.94 42.05 6.85
CA THR A 12 -23.59 41.52 7.04
C THR A 12 -23.40 40.29 6.15
N LEU A 13 -22.75 40.46 4.99
CA LEU A 13 -22.10 39.35 4.28
C LEU A 13 -20.69 39.20 4.87
N ILE A 14 -20.42 38.11 5.60
CA ILE A 14 -19.06 37.69 5.92
C ILE A 14 -18.90 36.23 5.49
N LEU A 15 -17.91 36.04 4.63
CA LEU A 15 -17.52 34.81 3.94
C LEU A 15 -17.27 33.67 4.93
N LEU A 16 -17.94 32.53 4.71
CA LEU A 16 -17.52 31.25 5.24
C LEU A 16 -16.26 30.81 4.46
N ALA A 17 -15.09 31.07 5.03
CA ALA A 17 -13.86 30.42 4.59
C ALA A 17 -13.92 28.95 5.04
N SER A 18 -14.38 28.07 4.15
CA SER A 18 -14.28 26.63 4.33
C SER A 18 -12.82 26.21 4.18
N THR A 19 -12.07 26.17 5.29
CA THR A 19 -10.86 25.36 5.35
C THR A 19 -11.28 23.90 5.36
N ALA A 20 -11.38 23.28 4.19
CA ALA A 20 -11.33 21.84 4.07
C ALA A 20 -9.89 21.39 4.41
N LEU A 21 -9.60 21.27 5.70
CA LEU A 21 -8.50 20.45 6.17
C LEU A 21 -8.89 19.01 5.79
N GLY A 22 -8.22 18.46 4.78
CA GLY A 22 -8.29 17.03 4.49
C GLY A 22 -7.98 16.28 5.77
N GLN A 23 -8.98 15.58 6.31
CA GLN A 23 -8.76 14.63 7.38
C GLN A 23 -8.00 13.48 6.74
N ALA A 24 -6.69 13.39 7.00
CA ALA A 24 -6.02 12.11 6.95
C ALA A 24 -6.82 11.21 7.90
N THR A 25 -7.57 10.26 7.36
CA THR A 25 -8.30 9.31 8.18
C THR A 25 -7.26 8.52 8.97
N ASP A 26 -7.21 8.74 10.28
CA ASP A 26 -6.35 7.92 11.15
C ASP A 26 -6.66 6.44 10.88
N VAL A 27 -5.65 5.68 10.45
CA VAL A 27 -5.79 4.24 10.28
C VAL A 27 -5.87 3.63 11.68
N THR A 28 -6.96 2.89 11.95
CA THR A 28 -7.22 2.25 13.23
C THR A 28 -7.21 0.73 13.05
N VAL A 29 -7.20 -0.01 14.17
CA VAL A 29 -7.37 -1.46 14.13
C VAL A 29 -8.65 -1.83 13.40
N ASP A 30 -9.78 -1.22 13.77
CA ASP A 30 -11.09 -1.54 13.18
C ASP A 30 -11.11 -1.23 11.68
N SER A 31 -10.62 -0.05 11.26
CA SER A 31 -10.67 0.33 9.84
C SER A 31 -9.77 -0.53 8.95
N LEU A 32 -8.62 -1.00 9.46
CA LEU A 32 -7.76 -1.93 8.73
C LEU A 32 -8.34 -3.36 8.71
N MET A 33 -8.92 -3.81 9.83
CA MET A 33 -9.59 -5.11 9.91
C MET A 33 -10.79 -5.16 8.96
N ASP A 34 -11.65 -4.15 8.95
CA ASP A 34 -12.83 -4.09 8.08
C ASP A 34 -12.47 -4.16 6.59
N ARG A 35 -11.33 -3.59 6.19
CA ARG A 35 -10.84 -3.64 4.80
C ARG A 35 -10.28 -4.99 4.39
N LEU A 36 -9.69 -5.71 5.35
CA LEU A 36 -9.03 -6.99 5.09
C LEU A 36 -9.93 -8.18 5.42
N ASP A 37 -11.02 -7.99 6.15
CA ASP A 37 -11.97 -9.06 6.46
C ASP A 37 -12.63 -9.60 5.18
N GLY A 38 -12.70 -10.92 5.07
CA GLY A 38 -13.18 -11.61 3.87
C GLY A 38 -12.25 -11.51 2.63
N VAL A 39 -11.19 -10.70 2.69
CA VAL A 39 -10.22 -10.53 1.61
C VAL A 39 -8.93 -11.28 1.94
N ALA A 40 -8.33 -11.01 3.10
CA ALA A 40 -7.15 -11.72 3.58
C ALA A 40 -7.51 -13.13 4.09
N PRO A 41 -6.66 -14.15 3.85
CA PRO A 41 -6.85 -15.45 4.47
C PRO A 41 -6.99 -15.29 6.00
N ALA A 42 -8.01 -15.92 6.58
CA ALA A 42 -8.30 -15.73 8.02
C ALA A 42 -7.09 -16.03 8.92
N ALA A 43 -6.28 -17.03 8.56
CA ALA A 43 -5.05 -17.38 9.29
C ALA A 43 -3.96 -16.29 9.25
N VAL A 44 -3.95 -15.47 8.19
CA VAL A 44 -3.06 -14.31 8.03
C VAL A 44 -3.55 -13.16 8.90
N LEU A 45 -4.84 -12.82 8.85
CA LEU A 45 -5.37 -11.62 9.51
C LEU A 45 -5.64 -11.76 11.01
N ALA A 46 -6.09 -12.94 11.47
CA ALA A 46 -6.69 -13.09 12.80
C ALA A 46 -5.76 -12.66 13.95
N ASN A 47 -4.47 -13.02 13.88
CA ASN A 47 -3.48 -12.71 14.92
C ASN A 47 -2.24 -12.00 14.35
N SER A 48 -2.40 -11.23 13.25
CA SER A 48 -1.32 -10.42 12.69
C SER A 48 -1.01 -9.19 13.53
N THR A 49 0.23 -8.75 13.42
CA THR A 49 0.61 -7.39 13.80
C THR A 49 -0.05 -6.43 12.82
N LEU A 50 -0.63 -5.35 13.32
CA LEU A 50 -1.21 -4.29 12.49
C LEU A 50 -0.36 -3.04 12.62
N LEU A 51 0.12 -2.52 11.50
CA LEU A 51 0.91 -1.30 11.43
C LEU A 51 0.19 -0.21 10.64
N ASN A 52 0.49 1.04 11.00
CA ASN A 52 0.12 2.24 10.27
C ASN A 52 1.41 3.02 9.92
N PRO A 53 1.87 2.97 8.66
CA PRO A 53 2.84 3.92 8.14
C PRO A 53 2.23 5.32 8.14
N THR A 54 2.74 6.21 8.99
CA THR A 54 2.23 7.58 9.10
C THR A 54 2.77 8.46 7.99
N ALA A 55 2.11 9.61 7.76
CA ALA A 55 2.58 10.61 6.79
C ALA A 55 3.98 11.19 7.12
N SER A 56 4.45 11.05 8.36
CA SER A 56 5.81 11.45 8.75
C SER A 56 6.86 10.36 8.48
N GLY A 57 6.46 9.20 7.95
CA GLY A 57 7.32 8.05 7.71
C GLY A 57 7.56 7.19 8.96
N GLU A 58 6.82 7.42 10.04
CA GLU A 58 6.92 6.58 11.24
C GLU A 58 6.05 5.32 11.08
N MET A 59 6.55 4.18 11.54
CA MET A 59 5.78 2.94 11.60
C MET A 59 5.07 2.83 12.95
N GLN A 60 3.80 3.22 13.01
CA GLN A 60 3.00 3.12 14.22
C GLN A 60 2.45 1.70 14.38
N VAL A 61 2.63 1.09 15.55
CA VAL A 61 1.99 -0.19 15.89
C VAL A 61 0.56 0.07 16.37
N LEU A 62 -0.42 -0.49 15.66
CA LEU A 62 -1.84 -0.44 16.04
C LEU A 62 -2.23 -1.62 16.92
N ARG A 63 -1.69 -2.80 16.62
CA ARG A 63 -1.90 -4.05 17.36
C ARG A 63 -0.67 -4.95 17.23
N GLU A 64 -0.23 -5.53 18.34
CA GLU A 64 0.77 -6.59 18.33
C GLU A 64 0.15 -7.94 17.96
N GLY A 65 0.80 -8.66 17.06
CA GLY A 65 0.39 -10.00 16.62
C GLY A 65 1.23 -11.13 17.20
N SER A 66 0.91 -12.36 16.79
CA SER A 66 1.60 -13.57 17.22
C SER A 66 1.70 -14.66 16.14
N ASN A 67 1.12 -14.46 14.96
CA ASN A 67 1.13 -15.46 13.87
C ASN A 67 2.27 -15.25 12.85
N GLY A 68 3.15 -14.28 13.06
CA GLY A 68 4.27 -13.99 12.15
C GLY A 68 3.90 -13.19 10.89
N TRP A 69 2.66 -12.70 10.79
CA TRP A 69 2.21 -11.81 9.73
C TRP A 69 2.06 -10.38 10.22
N THR A 70 2.32 -9.44 9.32
CA THR A 70 2.13 -8.01 9.53
C THR A 70 1.22 -7.48 8.44
N CYS A 71 0.09 -6.87 8.79
CA CYS A 71 -0.79 -6.18 7.85
C CYS A 71 -0.74 -4.68 8.06
N MET A 72 -0.79 -3.91 6.97
CA MET A 72 -0.66 -2.45 7.02
C MET A 72 -1.32 -1.77 5.82
N TYR A 73 -1.52 -0.46 5.93
CA TYR A 73 -1.97 0.41 4.84
C TYR A 73 -0.80 1.28 4.34
N PRO A 74 -0.11 0.92 3.25
CA PRO A 74 1.07 1.65 2.77
C PRO A 74 0.76 2.96 2.03
N GLY A 75 -0.50 3.41 2.02
CA GLY A 75 -0.94 4.63 1.32
C GLY A 75 -1.90 4.36 0.15
N THR A 76 -1.82 3.16 -0.42
CA THR A 76 -2.73 2.65 -1.47
C THR A 76 -3.64 1.57 -0.88
N ASN A 77 -3.71 0.37 -1.46
CA ASN A 77 -4.45 -0.73 -0.86
C ASN A 77 -3.68 -1.39 0.29
N PRO A 78 -4.37 -1.92 1.31
CA PRO A 78 -3.73 -2.63 2.40
C PRO A 78 -3.08 -3.93 1.93
N MET A 79 -2.00 -4.28 2.60
CA MET A 79 -1.23 -5.49 2.33
C MET A 79 -0.98 -6.28 3.61
N CYS A 80 -0.67 -7.57 3.47
CA CYS A 80 -0.15 -8.40 4.55
C CYS A 80 1.15 -9.08 4.12
N ALA A 81 2.20 -8.94 4.90
CA ALA A 81 3.51 -9.52 4.64
C ALA A 81 3.91 -10.46 5.77
N ASP A 82 4.53 -11.59 5.45
CA ASP A 82 5.15 -12.45 6.47
C ASP A 82 6.46 -11.85 6.99
N GLY A 83 7.02 -12.44 8.05
CA GLY A 83 8.25 -11.94 8.65
C GLY A 83 9.44 -11.84 7.67
N ALA A 84 9.57 -12.79 6.74
CA ALA A 84 10.62 -12.78 5.73
C ALA A 84 10.45 -11.65 4.72
N ALA A 85 9.22 -11.42 4.25
CA ALA A 85 8.89 -10.30 3.39
C ALA A 85 9.08 -8.96 4.10
N MET A 86 8.72 -8.86 5.39
CA MET A 86 8.96 -7.64 6.16
C MET A 86 10.44 -7.26 6.24
N SER A 87 11.34 -8.24 6.43
CA SER A 87 12.78 -7.98 6.38
C SER A 87 13.26 -7.56 4.98
N PHE A 88 12.69 -8.14 3.92
CA PHE A 88 12.97 -7.72 2.55
C PHE A 88 12.52 -6.29 2.27
N LEU A 89 11.28 -5.95 2.64
CA LEU A 89 10.70 -4.62 2.46
C LEU A 89 11.49 -3.57 3.22
N GLN A 90 11.95 -3.89 4.44
CA GLN A 90 12.83 -3.00 5.20
C GLN A 90 14.16 -2.76 4.48
N ALA A 91 14.80 -3.81 3.95
CA ALA A 91 16.04 -3.66 3.20
C ALA A 91 15.85 -2.79 1.95
N TRP A 92 14.75 -3.01 1.20
CA TRP A 92 14.36 -2.16 0.07
C TRP A 92 14.19 -0.69 0.47
N MET A 93 13.43 -0.41 1.54
CA MET A 93 13.24 0.96 2.04
C MET A 93 14.55 1.63 2.47
N MET A 94 15.49 0.86 3.02
CA MET A 94 16.78 1.34 3.52
C MET A 94 17.88 1.36 2.45
N ASN A 95 17.59 0.94 1.22
CA ASN A 95 18.58 0.74 0.15
C ASN A 95 19.71 -0.23 0.55
N GLU A 96 19.36 -1.31 1.25
CA GLU A 96 20.27 -2.36 1.70
C GLU A 96 20.07 -3.67 0.92
N ASP A 97 21.09 -4.53 0.93
CA ASP A 97 20.97 -5.87 0.34
C ASP A 97 19.87 -6.68 1.05
N PRO A 98 18.88 -7.23 0.33
CA PRO A 98 17.84 -8.01 0.95
C PRO A 98 18.39 -9.33 1.52
N PRO A 99 17.78 -9.82 2.61
CA PRO A 99 18.20 -11.06 3.25
C PRO A 99 17.96 -12.28 2.35
N ASP A 100 18.69 -13.36 2.63
CA ASP A 100 18.52 -14.65 1.95
C ASP A 100 17.33 -15.41 2.54
N THR A 101 16.13 -14.94 2.20
CA THR A 101 14.86 -15.50 2.63
C THR A 101 13.92 -15.69 1.44
N LEU A 102 12.84 -16.45 1.66
CA LEU A 102 11.67 -16.46 0.79
C LEU A 102 10.53 -15.84 1.59
N GLY A 103 10.03 -14.69 1.13
CA GLY A 103 8.94 -13.96 1.78
C GLY A 103 7.70 -13.87 0.90
N PHE A 104 6.55 -13.68 1.55
CA PHE A 104 5.25 -13.54 0.90
C PHE A 104 4.61 -12.20 1.26
N VAL A 105 4.14 -11.48 0.25
CA VAL A 105 3.26 -10.31 0.42
C VAL A 105 1.93 -10.57 -0.28
N TYR A 106 0.84 -10.29 0.42
CA TYR A 106 -0.51 -10.36 -0.07
C TYR A 106 -1.05 -8.95 -0.33
N MET A 107 -1.33 -8.66 -1.59
CA MET A 107 -1.92 -7.41 -2.10
C MET A 107 -3.31 -7.72 -2.67
N LEU A 108 -4.24 -8.11 -1.80
CA LEU A 108 -5.46 -8.83 -2.21
C LEU A 108 -6.61 -7.91 -2.65
N LEU A 109 -6.42 -6.60 -2.56
CA LEU A 109 -7.27 -5.60 -3.20
C LEU A 109 -6.61 -5.02 -4.47
N GLY A 110 -5.47 -5.59 -4.88
CA GLY A 110 -4.61 -5.07 -5.94
C GLY A 110 -3.79 -3.87 -5.47
N ASP A 111 -3.14 -3.20 -6.42
CA ASP A 111 -2.39 -1.97 -6.22
C ASP A 111 -2.98 -0.80 -7.03
N GLU A 112 -2.46 0.41 -6.83
CA GLU A 112 -2.83 1.59 -7.61
C GLU A 112 -1.80 1.92 -8.71
N GLY A 113 -0.88 0.99 -8.95
CA GLY A 113 0.23 1.19 -9.87
C GLY A 113 1.61 1.14 -9.20
N ALA A 114 2.54 0.49 -9.89
CA ALA A 114 3.97 0.54 -9.59
C ALA A 114 4.78 0.52 -10.89
N SER A 115 5.98 1.09 -10.82
CA SER A 115 6.99 0.98 -11.88
C SER A 115 7.48 -0.47 -11.97
N ASN A 116 7.50 -1.06 -13.18
CA ASN A 116 8.05 -2.40 -13.35
C ASN A 116 9.58 -2.44 -13.43
N THR A 117 10.22 -1.29 -13.67
CA THR A 117 11.68 -1.22 -13.96
C THR A 117 12.49 -0.49 -12.89
N ASP A 118 11.88 0.46 -12.19
CA ASP A 118 12.53 1.29 -11.16
C ASP A 118 11.88 1.04 -9.78
N PRO A 119 12.58 0.39 -8.84
CA PRO A 119 12.07 0.07 -7.51
C PRO A 119 11.86 1.29 -6.61
N HIS A 120 12.31 2.48 -7.00
CA HIS A 120 12.19 3.70 -6.21
C HIS A 120 11.42 4.81 -6.94
N ALA A 121 10.69 4.46 -8.00
CA ALA A 121 9.86 5.41 -8.72
C ALA A 121 8.76 5.98 -7.81
N GLU A 122 8.63 7.30 -7.76
CA GLU A 122 7.59 8.01 -6.99
C GLU A 122 6.28 8.20 -7.78
N GLY A 123 6.25 7.81 -9.06
CA GLY A 123 5.07 7.92 -9.91
C GLY A 123 5.30 7.43 -11.34
N GLU A 124 4.24 7.46 -12.14
CA GLU A 124 4.25 7.04 -13.55
C GLU A 124 5.15 7.93 -14.40
N THR A 125 5.97 7.31 -15.24
CA THR A 125 6.73 7.97 -16.29
C THR A 125 6.52 7.24 -17.62
N ALA A 126 6.91 7.86 -18.73
CA ALA A 126 6.73 7.27 -20.06
C ALA A 126 7.55 5.99 -20.28
N ASP A 127 8.56 5.75 -19.44
CA ASP A 127 9.60 4.73 -19.62
C ASP A 127 9.71 3.73 -18.46
N ASN A 128 9.03 3.95 -17.33
CA ASN A 128 9.13 3.06 -16.17
C ASN A 128 8.19 1.85 -16.19
N HIS A 129 7.45 1.69 -17.29
CA HIS A 129 6.49 0.61 -17.50
C HIS A 129 5.54 0.49 -16.29
N TRP A 130 4.79 1.55 -16.02
CA TRP A 130 3.83 1.59 -14.92
C TRP A 130 2.74 0.53 -15.11
N VAL A 131 2.54 -0.30 -14.08
CA VAL A 131 1.58 -1.41 -14.09
C VAL A 131 0.65 -1.27 -12.92
N VAL A 132 -0.66 -1.25 -13.18
CA VAL A 132 -1.70 -1.45 -12.16
C VAL A 132 -2.04 -2.93 -12.13
N THR A 133 -1.89 -3.57 -10.98
CA THR A 133 -2.17 -4.99 -10.80
C THR A 133 -3.43 -5.19 -9.97
N GLY A 134 -4.29 -6.12 -10.40
CA GLY A 134 -5.38 -6.64 -9.56
C GLY A 134 -4.84 -7.41 -8.35
N PRO A 135 -5.71 -8.09 -7.58
CA PRO A 135 -5.28 -8.96 -6.48
C PRO A 135 -4.10 -9.87 -6.87
N HIS A 136 -3.05 -9.84 -6.06
CA HIS A 136 -1.84 -10.62 -6.33
C HIS A 136 -1.08 -10.98 -5.05
N VAL A 137 -0.15 -11.93 -5.21
CA VAL A 137 0.85 -12.31 -4.22
C VAL A 137 2.22 -11.93 -4.78
N MET A 138 3.10 -11.39 -3.93
CA MET A 138 4.49 -11.18 -4.27
C MET A 138 5.33 -12.24 -3.57
N LEU A 139 6.25 -12.88 -4.31
CA LEU A 139 7.26 -13.76 -3.73
C LEU A 139 8.62 -13.06 -3.82
N LEU A 140 9.18 -12.77 -2.64
CA LEU A 140 10.33 -11.89 -2.48
C LEU A 140 11.56 -12.65 -1.95
N GLY A 141 12.72 -12.01 -2.09
CA GLY A 141 13.98 -12.47 -1.52
C GLY A 141 14.71 -13.49 -2.37
N LYS A 142 15.98 -13.77 -2.01
CA LYS A 142 16.85 -14.66 -2.79
C LYS A 142 16.33 -16.09 -2.89
N GLY A 143 15.51 -16.52 -1.93
CA GLY A 143 14.82 -17.81 -1.99
C GLY A 143 13.84 -17.93 -3.16
N ALA A 144 13.36 -16.80 -3.73
CA ALA A 144 12.51 -16.78 -4.91
C ALA A 144 13.29 -16.91 -6.23
N GLN A 145 14.63 -16.84 -6.23
CA GLN A 145 15.44 -16.80 -7.45
C GLN A 145 15.12 -17.90 -8.48
N PRO A 146 14.94 -19.19 -8.09
CA PRO A 146 14.61 -20.23 -9.07
C PRO A 146 13.27 -19.97 -9.80
N LEU A 147 12.34 -19.28 -9.15
CA LEU A 147 11.09 -18.84 -9.78
C LEU A 147 11.37 -17.67 -10.72
N LEU A 148 12.15 -16.68 -10.30
CA LEU A 148 12.49 -15.51 -11.14
C LEU A 148 13.16 -15.94 -12.45
N ASP A 149 13.98 -16.98 -12.43
CA ASP A 149 14.63 -17.54 -13.63
C ASP A 149 13.65 -18.25 -14.59
N SER A 150 12.44 -18.55 -14.12
CA SER A 150 11.43 -19.35 -14.84
C SER A 150 10.26 -18.53 -15.40
N TYR A 151 10.12 -17.26 -15.01
CA TYR A 151 9.02 -16.38 -15.40
C TYR A 151 9.50 -15.23 -16.30
N PRO A 152 8.63 -14.69 -17.17
CA PRO A 152 9.00 -13.58 -18.05
C PRO A 152 9.31 -12.30 -17.26
N THR A 153 10.18 -11.46 -17.81
CA THR A 153 10.51 -10.14 -17.24
C THR A 153 9.65 -9.02 -17.83
N GLU A 154 9.02 -9.29 -18.97
CA GLU A 154 8.01 -8.43 -19.58
C GLU A 154 6.66 -8.64 -18.89
N VAL A 155 5.96 -7.53 -18.66
CA VAL A 155 4.62 -7.53 -18.07
C VAL A 155 3.63 -8.17 -19.08
N PRO A 156 2.91 -9.24 -18.70
CA PRO A 156 1.90 -9.84 -19.55
C PRO A 156 0.76 -8.86 -19.84
N GLU A 157 0.09 -9.04 -20.98
CA GLU A 157 -1.07 -8.22 -21.33
C GLU A 157 -2.13 -8.28 -20.21
N GLY A 158 -2.54 -7.12 -19.73
CA GLY A 158 -3.51 -6.99 -18.65
C GLY A 158 -3.02 -7.42 -17.26
N ALA A 159 -1.72 -7.72 -17.09
CA ALA A 159 -1.12 -8.15 -15.82
C ALA A 159 -1.84 -9.36 -15.17
N GLY A 160 -2.42 -10.24 -16.00
CA GLY A 160 -3.21 -11.40 -15.53
C GLY A 160 -2.45 -12.72 -15.46
N ALA A 161 -1.14 -12.72 -15.68
CA ALA A 161 -0.28 -13.90 -15.58
C ALA A 161 1.00 -13.54 -14.83
N PRO A 162 1.74 -14.51 -14.24
CA PRO A 162 2.90 -14.17 -13.40
C PRO A 162 4.08 -13.61 -14.20
N TRP A 163 4.81 -12.66 -13.59
CA TRP A 163 6.00 -12.05 -14.18
C TRP A 163 6.99 -11.56 -13.11
N VAL A 164 8.22 -11.29 -13.53
CA VAL A 164 9.27 -10.72 -12.68
C VAL A 164 9.21 -9.20 -12.75
N MET A 165 8.98 -8.57 -11.60
CA MET A 165 9.10 -7.13 -11.41
C MET A 165 10.52 -6.76 -10.96
N TRP A 166 10.98 -5.58 -11.38
CA TRP A 166 12.33 -5.02 -11.14
C TRP A 166 13.48 -5.95 -11.55
N PRO A 167 13.44 -6.56 -12.76
CA PRO A 167 14.47 -7.49 -13.20
C PRO A 167 15.86 -6.84 -13.20
N GLY A 168 16.86 -7.60 -12.76
CA GLY A 168 18.26 -7.13 -12.71
C GLY A 168 18.61 -6.28 -11.48
N THR A 169 17.65 -6.03 -10.58
CA THR A 169 17.90 -5.36 -9.29
C THR A 169 18.01 -6.38 -8.16
N PRO A 170 18.62 -6.04 -7.01
CA PRO A 170 18.57 -6.88 -5.81
C PRO A 170 17.16 -7.13 -5.29
N TYR A 171 16.20 -6.27 -5.65
CA TYR A 171 14.80 -6.31 -5.19
C TYR A 171 13.86 -7.00 -6.17
N ALA A 172 14.40 -7.67 -7.21
CA ALA A 172 13.59 -8.41 -8.16
C ALA A 172 12.70 -9.42 -7.43
N HIS A 173 11.45 -9.49 -7.85
CA HIS A 173 10.46 -10.36 -7.22
C HIS A 173 9.41 -10.84 -8.20
N LEU A 174 8.75 -11.94 -7.84
CA LEU A 174 7.68 -12.52 -8.65
C LEU A 174 6.37 -11.86 -8.27
N MET A 175 5.68 -11.31 -9.27
CA MET A 175 4.29 -10.92 -9.20
C MET A 175 3.43 -12.12 -9.61
N LEU A 176 2.52 -12.54 -8.74
CA LEU A 176 1.60 -13.67 -8.96
C LEU A 176 0.15 -13.18 -8.82
N PRO A 177 -0.48 -12.72 -9.92
CA PRO A 177 -1.92 -12.43 -9.96
C PRO A 177 -2.75 -13.65 -9.56
N ILE A 178 -3.90 -13.42 -8.92
CA ILE A 178 -4.76 -14.49 -8.38
C ILE A 178 -6.24 -14.41 -8.84
N ASP A 179 -6.51 -13.60 -9.85
CA ASP A 179 -7.85 -13.32 -10.39
C ASP A 179 -8.34 -14.39 -11.38
#